data_AF-A0A950IAY8-F1
#
_entry.id   AF-A0A950IAY8-F1
#
_cell.length_a   1.000
_cell.length_b   1.000
_cell.length_c   1.000
_cell.angle_alpha   90.00
_cell.angle_beta   90.00
_cell.angle_gamma   90.00
#
_symmetry.space_group_name_H-M   'P 1'
#
loop_
_entity.id
_entity.type
_entity.pdbx_description
1 polymer ?
#
loop_
_entity_poly.entity_id
_entity_poly.type
_entity_poly.pdbx_seq_one_letter_code
_entity_poly.pdbx_strand_id
1 'polypeptide(L)'
;MSGILSIGQSALAAAQIGLQVTSNNIANANTPGYNRESILQTEAGGQNLGNGFLGAGAEVQSVQRQFNAFLANQQNIAQSSYS
;
A
#
# COMPACT_ATOMS: atom_id res chain seq x y z
N MET A 1 17.34 0.64 24.90
CA MET A 1 15.86 0.50 24.85
C MET A 1 15.16 1.47 23.90
N SER A 2 15.88 2.32 23.14
CA SER A 2 15.25 3.25 22.17
C SER A 2 14.70 2.54 20.91
N GLY A 3 15.28 1.39 20.52
CA GLY A 3 14.88 0.67 19.29
C GLY A 3 13.45 0.13 19.28
N ILE A 4 12.96 -0.48 20.37
CA ILE A 4 11.61 -1.08 20.42
C ILE A 4 10.50 -0.02 20.31
N LEU A 5 10.70 1.15 20.93
CA LEU A 5 9.75 2.26 20.86
C LEU A 5 9.74 2.89 19.46
N SER A 6 10.91 3.02 18.83
CA SER A 6 11.03 3.49 17.44
C SER A 6 10.33 2.53 16.47
N ILE A 7 10.49 1.22 16.65
CA ILE A 7 9.80 0.20 15.85
C ILE A 7 8.29 0.32 16.03
N GLY A 8 7.80 0.40 17.27
CA GLY A 8 6.37 0.57 17.56
C GLY A 8 5.79 1.85 16.95
N GLN A 9 6.54 2.97 17.01
CA GLN A 9 6.15 4.23 16.38
C GLN A 9 6.05 4.12 14.85
N SER A 10 7.04 3.49 14.21
CA SER A 10 7.04 3.29 12.74
C SER A 10 5.86 2.40 12.29
N ALA A 11 5.57 1.33 13.04
CA ALA A 11 4.45 0.44 12.77
C ALA A 11 3.10 1.16 12.91
N LEU A 12 2.94 1.99 13.94
CA LEU A 12 1.73 2.79 14.13
C LEU A 12 1.56 3.82 13.00
N ALA A 13 2.64 4.48 12.59
CA ALA A 13 2.61 5.43 11.48
C ALA A 13 2.20 4.75 10.16
N ALA A 14 2.79 3.58 9.84
CA ALA A 14 2.42 2.80 8.67
C ALA A 14 0.95 2.36 8.70
N ALA A 15 0.46 1.90 9.87
CA ALA A 15 -0.94 1.53 10.06
C ALA A 15 -1.88 2.74 9.87
N GLN A 16 -1.53 3.91 10.39
CA GLN A 16 -2.31 5.13 10.21
C GLN A 16 -2.44 5.53 8.74
N ILE A 17 -1.34 5.45 7.98
CA ILE A 17 -1.36 5.72 6.53
C ILE A 17 -2.24 4.69 5.81
N GLY A 18 -2.14 3.41 6.17
CA GLY A 18 -3.02 2.36 5.63
C GLY A 18 -4.49 2.68 5.86
N LEU A 19 -4.87 3.06 7.07
CA LEU A 19 -6.25 3.46 7.39
C LEU A 19 -6.70 4.70 6.62
N GLN A 20 -5.83 5.68 6.40
CA GLN A 20 -6.16 6.85 5.57
C GLN A 20 -6.44 6.47 4.12
N VAL A 21 -5.62 5.60 3.52
CA VAL A 21 -5.84 5.10 2.15
C VAL A 21 -7.15 4.30 2.08
N THR A 22 -7.41 3.43 3.06
CA THR A 22 -8.70 2.72 3.17
C THR A 22 -9.87 3.69 3.31
N SER A 23 -9.75 4.74 4.12
CA SER A 23 -10.80 5.75 4.29
C SER A 23 -11.06 6.52 2.99
N ASN A 24 -10.02 6.93 2.27
CA ASN A 24 -10.14 7.57 0.96
C ASN A 24 -10.80 6.64 -0.07
N ASN A 25 -10.45 5.35 -0.07
CA ASN A 25 -11.08 4.36 -0.93
C ASN A 25 -12.58 4.22 -0.65
N ILE A 26 -12.98 4.20 0.62
CA ILE A 26 -14.39 4.10 1.02
C ILE A 26 -15.14 5.37 0.59
N ALA A 27 -14.56 6.54 0.86
CA ALA A 27 -15.17 7.84 0.51
C ALA A 27 -15.40 7.98 -1.00
N ASN A 28 -14.50 7.44 -1.82
CA ASN A 28 -14.56 7.53 -3.28
C ASN A 28 -15.10 6.26 -3.96
N ALA A 29 -15.61 5.28 -3.19
CA ALA A 29 -16.03 3.98 -3.72
C ALA A 29 -17.13 4.09 -4.80
N ASN A 30 -17.97 5.14 -4.72
CA ASN A 30 -19.06 5.38 -5.66
C ASN A 30 -18.74 6.46 -6.70
N THR A 31 -17.52 6.98 -6.74
CA THR A 31 -17.10 8.00 -7.72
C THR A 31 -16.73 7.31 -9.04
N PRO A 32 -17.46 7.54 -10.15
CA PRO A 32 -17.14 6.93 -11.43
C PRO A 32 -15.71 7.26 -11.87
N GLY A 33 -14.96 6.26 -12.33
CA GLY A 33 -13.57 6.42 -12.73
C GLY A 33 -12.55 6.48 -11.59
N TYR A 34 -12.99 6.37 -10.33
CA TYR A 34 -12.06 6.21 -9.21
C TYR A 34 -11.37 4.84 -9.26
N ASN A 35 -10.05 4.86 -9.11
CA ASN A 35 -9.24 3.65 -8.96
C ASN A 35 -8.86 3.50 -7.50
N ARG A 36 -9.13 2.33 -6.93
CA ARG A 36 -8.74 2.00 -5.56
C ARG A 36 -7.23 2.15 -5.39
N GLU A 37 -6.80 2.65 -4.26
CA GLU A 37 -5.40 2.80 -3.88
C GLU A 37 -5.00 1.78 -2.81
N SER A 38 -3.75 1.33 -2.82
CA SER A 38 -3.18 0.41 -1.84
C SER A 38 -1.81 0.92 -1.39
N ILE A 39 -1.49 0.79 -0.11
CA ILE A 39 -0.15 1.07 0.38
C ILE A 39 0.78 -0.11 0.05
N LEU A 40 2.03 0.20 -0.28
CA LEU A 40 3.13 -0.74 -0.32
C LEU A 40 3.99 -0.48 0.93
N GLN A 41 3.91 -1.39 1.88
CA GLN A 41 4.68 -1.34 3.12
C GLN A 41 5.96 -2.17 2.96
N THR A 42 7.08 -1.63 3.38
CA THR A 42 8.40 -2.27 3.35
C THR A 42 9.06 -2.20 4.71
N GLU A 43 10.06 -3.05 4.93
CA GLU A 43 10.93 -2.93 6.11
C GLU A 43 11.72 -1.62 6.00
N ALA A 44 11.83 -0.86 7.10
CA ALA A 44 12.58 0.40 7.15
C ALA A 44 14.12 0.21 7.13
N GLY A 45 14.59 -0.96 6.70
CA GLY A 45 15.98 -1.42 6.81
C GLY A 45 16.30 -2.02 8.16
N GLY A 46 17.60 -2.19 8.44
CA GLY A 46 18.08 -2.75 9.70
C GLY A 46 19.60 -2.83 9.79
N GLN A 47 20.11 -3.06 11.00
CA GLN A 47 21.54 -3.28 11.21
C GLN A 47 21.84 -4.78 11.18
N ASN A 48 22.81 -5.16 10.35
CA ASN A 48 23.39 -6.50 10.39
C ASN A 48 24.38 -6.57 11.55
N LEU A 49 24.10 -7.43 12.53
CA LEU A 49 24.91 -7.60 13.74
C LEU A 49 25.95 -8.73 13.58
N GLY A 50 26.15 -9.27 12.37
CA GLY A 50 27.03 -10.41 12.10
C GLY A 50 26.43 -11.76 12.51
N ASN A 51 25.63 -11.79 13.57
CA ASN A 51 24.98 -12.98 14.14
C ASN A 51 23.45 -12.98 13.94
N GLY A 52 22.93 -12.00 13.19
CA GLY A 52 21.50 -11.78 12.97
C GLY A 52 21.21 -10.39 12.42
N PHE A 53 19.96 -10.16 12.03
CA PHE A 53 19.51 -8.87 11.51
C PHE A 53 18.54 -8.21 12.49
N LEU A 54 18.82 -6.97 12.88
CA LEU A 54 17.92 -6.17 13.72
C LEU A 54 17.17 -5.18 12.83
N GLY A 55 15.91 -5.49 12.55
CA GLY A 55 15.02 -4.62 11.76
C GLY A 55 14.72 -3.30 12.46
N ALA A 56 14.65 -2.22 11.69
CA ALA A 56 14.37 -0.87 12.17
C ALA A 56 12.87 -0.53 12.23
N GLY A 57 12.00 -1.45 11.83
CA GLY A 57 10.54 -1.29 11.82
C GLY A 57 9.95 -1.33 10.41
N ALA A 58 8.85 -0.61 10.20
CA ALA A 58 8.12 -0.62 8.94
C ALA A 58 7.87 0.80 8.41
N GLU A 59 7.87 0.93 7.09
CA GLU A 59 7.64 2.18 6.38
C GLU A 59 6.72 1.96 5.18
N VAL A 60 5.95 2.98 4.78
CA VAL A 60 5.16 2.95 3.55
C VAL A 60 6.02 3.49 2.41
N GLN A 61 6.46 2.62 1.51
CA GLN A 61 7.27 2.97 0.36
C GLN A 61 6.49 3.77 -0.68
N SER A 62 5.24 3.39 -0.98
CA SER A 62 4.41 4.08 -1.95
C SER A 62 2.92 3.79 -1.76
N VAL A 63 2.07 4.64 -2.32
CA VAL A 63 0.64 4.37 -2.51
C VAL A 63 0.43 4.12 -4.00
N GLN A 64 -0.05 2.92 -4.34
CA GLN A 64 -0.23 2.48 -5.72
C GLN A 64 -1.71 2.40 -6.06
N ARG A 65 -2.06 2.83 -7.27
CA ARG A 65 -3.42 2.70 -7.80
C ARG A 65 -3.60 1.28 -8.31
N GLN A 66 -4.55 0.54 -7.76
CA GLN A 66 -4.95 -0.77 -8.23
C GLN A 66 -5.74 -0.61 -9.53
N PHE A 67 -5.03 -0.59 -10.65
CA PHE A 67 -5.63 -0.73 -11.97
C PHE A 67 -5.91 -2.22 -12.22
N ASN A 68 -7.18 -2.62 -12.26
CA ASN A 68 -7.53 -3.99 -12.64
C ASN A 68 -7.32 -4.16 -14.16
N ALA A 69 -6.11 -4.53 -14.57
CA ALA A 69 -5.76 -4.81 -15.96
C ALA A 69 -6.65 -5.90 -16.61
N PHE A 70 -7.23 -6.79 -15.79
CA PHE A 70 -8.21 -7.78 -16.23
C PHE A 70 -9.55 -7.13 -16.62
N LEU A 71 -10.11 -6.24 -15.79
CA LEU A 71 -11.32 -5.49 -16.15
C LEU A 71 -11.06 -4.58 -17.36
N ALA A 72 -9.90 -3.95 -17.43
CA ALA A 72 -9.51 -3.14 -18.57
C ALA A 72 -9.44 -3.97 -19.87
N ASN A 73 -8.89 -5.19 -19.82
CA ASN A 73 -8.89 -6.10 -20.97
C ASN A 73 -10.30 -6.56 -21.34
N GLN A 74 -11.13 -6.92 -20.37
CA GLN A 74 -12.53 -7.29 -20.63
C GLN A 74 -13.31 -6.15 -21.29
N GLN A 75 -13.11 -4.91 -20.85
CA GLN A 75 -13.73 -3.73 -21.47
C GLN A 75 -13.23 -3.52 -22.91
N ASN A 76 -11.92 -3.64 -23.16
CA ASN A 76 -11.35 -3.51 -24.49
C ASN A 76 -11.83 -4.62 -25.45
N ILE A 77 -11.95 -5.86 -24.97
CA ILE A 77 -12.48 -6.99 -25.76
C ILE A 77 -13.97 -6.77 -26.05
N ALA A 78 -14.75 -6.31 -25.07
CA ALA A 78 -16.18 -6.01 -25.24
C ALA A 78 -16.42 -4.85 -26.23
N GLN A 79 -15.58 -3.81 -26.20
CA GLN A 79 -15.66 -2.71 -27.17
C GLN A 79 -15.23 -3.14 -28.58
N SER A 80 -14.20 -3.98 -28.69
CA SER A 80 -13.75 -4.54 -29.98
C SER A 80 -14.77 -5.48 -30.62
N SER A 81 -15.62 -6.14 -29.84
CA SER A 81 -16.69 -7.03 -30.35
C SER A 81 -18.00 -6.30 -30.67
N TYR A 82 -18.09 -5.01 -30.33
CA TYR A 82 -19.21 -4.14 -30.71
C TYR A 82 -18.90 -3.26 -31.94
N SER A 83 -17.68 -3.33 -32.49
CA SER A 83 -17.28 -2.68 -33.76
C SER A 83 -17.27 -3.65 -34.93
#